data_AF-A0AA38TI81-F1
#
_entry.id   AF-A0AA38TI81-F1
#
_cell.length_a   1.000
_cell.length_b   1.000
_cell.length_c   1.000
_cell.angle_alpha   90.00
_cell.angle_beta   90.00
_cell.angle_gamma   90.00
#
_symmetry.space_group_name_H-M   'P 1'
#
loop_
_entity.id
_entity.type
_entity.pdbx_description
1 polymer ?
#
loop_
_entity_poly.entity_id
_entity_poly.type
_entity_poly.pdbx_seq_one_letter_code
_entity_poly.pdbx_strand_id
1 'polypeptide(L)'
;MKFSQLLPLMQLLLIGLVHSADYRNISCPNKCGNVDIPYPFGTRKGCYLDESYHIECNSTTQIPYLKADYYPGVTEPIPSQVEVLEIKLDGQLRVALPIAYTYYSRGAVSFDSRTFVNVSKFPFSSTLNSLTGVGCDIKSRMMLADPQTSISCESDCNDPYIKNGSCLGHGCCQATIPEGMTSANIFVCSTKNHTKVEKGNYIFNTTDLRRMSKNLSFPVVLYWSVGDTTCKEAQKDIATYQCKENSVCNDVEGNVSGYRCKCSHGYTGNPYTKNGCEDVDECESAKLNNCLPGRCSNTNGNYACVCAKGFQRDAGKEGECVPLHKSKDRAVLVVLAGVCEGVVGSTVAMIFVYWGAKRRIRIKGRKDCFKKNGGIMLQEMLFKCEDPVNKGKIFTEEELKKATNNFSNAKIIGQGVMRCKAIKYFIDDEFTAKISDFGISRSVSLDQTHLSTSVKGTIGYMDPEYFRTGKLTEKSDVYSFGVVLMELLTGTKIKSLEIPLTTYKGAAAYLASLLTSDALALVLDDQLKKDEYVEVVNCVAKIAINCLDLEGKTRPTMSKSKREMIEREDWIETRQTKLS
;
A
#
# COMPACT_ATOMS: atom_id res chain seq x y z
N MET A 1 -26.29 -8.23 -71.42
CA MET A 1 -26.78 -7.68 -70.14
C MET A 1 -27.35 -8.81 -69.28
N LYS A 2 -27.10 -8.75 -67.97
CA LYS A 2 -27.45 -9.70 -66.89
C LYS A 2 -26.40 -10.80 -66.61
N PHE A 3 -25.35 -10.38 -65.90
CA PHE A 3 -24.49 -11.24 -65.09
C PHE A 3 -25.06 -11.27 -63.66
N SER A 4 -25.89 -12.27 -63.38
CA SER A 4 -26.26 -12.70 -62.03
C SER A 4 -26.38 -14.21 -62.13
N GLN A 5 -25.68 -14.92 -61.22
CA GLN A 5 -25.40 -16.37 -61.16
C GLN A 5 -23.96 -16.74 -61.58
N LEU A 6 -23.02 -16.51 -60.67
CA LEU A 6 -21.72 -17.22 -60.61
C LEU A 6 -21.09 -16.95 -59.23
N LEU A 7 -21.56 -17.62 -58.18
CA LEU A 7 -20.92 -17.75 -56.86
C LEU A 7 -21.84 -18.64 -55.99
N PRO A 8 -21.84 -19.97 -56.21
CA PRO A 8 -21.00 -20.81 -55.34
C PRO A 8 -20.59 -22.15 -56.02
N LEU A 9 -19.34 -22.29 -56.46
CA LEU A 9 -18.80 -23.58 -56.92
C LEU A 9 -17.30 -23.74 -56.58
N MET A 10 -16.85 -23.10 -55.50
CA MET A 10 -15.47 -23.20 -55.01
C MET A 10 -15.40 -23.35 -53.48
N GLN A 11 -16.11 -24.33 -52.92
CA GLN A 11 -15.88 -24.80 -51.53
C GLN A 11 -16.14 -26.30 -51.36
N LEU A 12 -15.64 -27.12 -52.28
CA LEU A 12 -15.65 -28.59 -52.14
C LEU A 12 -14.35 -29.17 -52.69
N LEU A 13 -13.23 -28.86 -52.02
CA LEU A 13 -11.96 -29.58 -52.08
C LEU A 13 -10.99 -28.94 -51.08
N LEU A 14 -11.05 -29.40 -49.83
CA LEU A 14 -9.97 -29.42 -48.82
C LEU A 14 -10.56 -30.01 -47.52
N ILE A 15 -11.03 -31.26 -47.60
CA ILE A 15 -11.19 -32.12 -46.42
C ILE A 15 -10.05 -33.13 -46.53
N GLY A 16 -9.02 -32.94 -45.72
CA GLY A 16 -7.85 -33.82 -45.68
C GLY A 16 -6.79 -33.28 -44.73
N LEU A 17 -6.65 -33.96 -43.59
CA LEU A 17 -5.60 -33.81 -42.57
C LEU A 17 -5.77 -32.68 -41.54
N VAL A 18 -6.90 -32.68 -40.84
CA VAL A 18 -6.84 -32.38 -39.41
C VAL A 18 -6.30 -33.66 -38.76
N HIS A 19 -5.06 -33.63 -38.30
CA HIS A 19 -4.61 -34.60 -37.30
C HIS A 19 -5.45 -34.34 -36.05
N SER A 20 -6.59 -35.02 -35.91
CA SER A 20 -7.15 -35.26 -34.59
C SER A 20 -6.12 -36.13 -33.89
N ALA A 21 -5.29 -35.51 -33.05
CA ALA A 21 -4.59 -36.25 -32.02
C ALA A 21 -5.67 -37.00 -31.25
N ASP A 22 -5.67 -38.31 -31.47
CA ASP A 22 -6.49 -39.32 -30.83
C ASP A 22 -6.43 -39.08 -29.31
N TYR A 23 -7.44 -38.38 -28.77
CA TYR A 23 -7.60 -38.23 -27.33
C TYR A 23 -8.05 -39.60 -26.84
N ARG A 24 -7.07 -40.48 -26.60
CA ARG A 24 -7.25 -41.61 -25.68
C ARG A 24 -8.01 -41.05 -24.49
N ASN A 25 -9.09 -41.71 -24.07
CA ASN A 25 -9.76 -41.43 -22.80
C ASN A 25 -8.73 -41.55 -21.67
N ILE A 26 -7.98 -40.46 -21.42
CA ILE A 26 -7.02 -40.39 -20.34
C ILE A 26 -7.87 -40.26 -19.09
N SER A 27 -8.05 -41.38 -18.41
CA SER A 27 -8.59 -41.38 -17.06
C SER A 27 -7.57 -40.67 -16.16
N CYS A 28 -7.87 -39.42 -15.80
CA CYS A 28 -7.07 -38.61 -14.91
C CYS A 28 -7.37 -38.99 -13.46
N PRO A 29 -6.36 -39.43 -12.68
CA PRO A 29 -6.54 -39.67 -11.25
C PRO A 29 -6.86 -38.35 -10.56
N ASN A 30 -7.97 -38.32 -9.82
CA ASN A 30 -8.43 -37.14 -9.08
C ASN A 30 -8.07 -37.18 -7.59
N LYS A 31 -7.30 -38.18 -7.15
CA LYS A 31 -6.84 -38.34 -5.77
C LYS A 31 -5.39 -38.84 -5.70
N CYS A 32 -4.68 -38.43 -4.67
CA CYS A 32 -3.42 -39.02 -4.23
C CYS A 32 -3.49 -39.20 -2.71
N GLY A 33 -3.51 -40.45 -2.25
CA GLY A 33 -3.76 -40.75 -0.84
C GLY A 33 -5.10 -40.17 -0.38
N ASN A 34 -5.06 -39.30 0.63
CA ASN A 34 -6.24 -38.65 1.19
C ASN A 34 -6.54 -37.26 0.60
N VAL A 35 -5.77 -36.81 -0.39
CA VAL A 35 -5.89 -35.47 -0.97
C VAL A 35 -6.58 -35.55 -2.33
N ASP A 36 -7.64 -34.75 -2.49
CA ASP A 36 -8.30 -34.54 -3.77
C ASP A 36 -7.42 -33.64 -4.66
N ILE A 37 -7.17 -34.09 -5.88
CA ILE A 37 -6.37 -33.39 -6.90
C ILE A 37 -7.30 -33.04 -8.07
N PRO A 38 -8.07 -31.94 -7.96
CA PRO A 38 -8.89 -31.46 -9.05
C PRO A 38 -8.04 -30.69 -10.07
N TYR A 39 -8.41 -30.80 -11.34
CA TYR A 39 -7.88 -29.90 -12.39
C TYR A 39 -8.13 -28.43 -12.00
N PRO A 40 -7.18 -27.49 -12.15
CA PRO A 40 -6.00 -27.53 -13.02
C PRO A 40 -4.79 -28.30 -12.50
N PHE A 41 -4.83 -28.84 -11.27
CA PHE A 41 -3.79 -29.71 -10.74
C PHE A 41 -3.96 -31.14 -11.22
N GLY A 42 -2.85 -31.86 -11.35
CA GLY A 42 -2.89 -33.24 -11.82
C GLY A 42 -1.59 -33.99 -11.64
N THR A 43 -1.68 -35.31 -11.63
CA THR A 43 -0.55 -36.21 -11.35
C THR A 43 0.13 -36.78 -12.60
N ARG A 44 -0.59 -36.78 -13.72
CA ARG A 44 -0.15 -37.35 -15.00
C ARG A 44 -0.11 -36.29 -16.08
N LYS A 45 0.84 -36.42 -17.00
CA LYS A 45 0.94 -35.55 -18.17
C LYS A 45 -0.39 -35.53 -18.94
N GLY A 46 -0.90 -34.32 -19.21
CA GLY A 46 -2.20 -34.10 -19.84
C GLY A 46 -3.38 -33.99 -18.87
N CYS A 47 -3.16 -34.17 -17.55
CA CYS A 47 -4.18 -34.00 -16.50
C CYS A 47 -3.95 -32.76 -15.63
N TYR A 48 -2.97 -31.94 -15.95
CA TYR A 48 -2.67 -30.67 -15.29
C TYR A 48 -2.53 -29.57 -16.35
N LEU A 49 -2.75 -28.31 -15.95
CA LEU A 49 -2.74 -27.17 -16.87
C LEU A 49 -1.36 -26.91 -17.50
N ASP A 50 -0.34 -26.82 -16.66
CA ASP A 50 1.06 -26.68 -17.04
C ASP A 50 1.97 -27.30 -15.96
N GLU A 51 3.28 -27.35 -16.20
CA GLU A 51 4.25 -27.98 -15.29
C GLU A 51 4.24 -27.41 -13.86
N SER A 52 3.74 -26.18 -13.65
CA SER A 52 3.60 -25.61 -12.30
C SER A 52 2.45 -26.25 -11.50
N TYR A 53 1.45 -26.84 -12.17
CA TYR A 53 0.31 -27.52 -11.54
C TYR A 53 0.51 -29.04 -11.46
N HIS A 54 1.69 -29.53 -11.82
CA HIS A 54 2.03 -30.94 -11.70
C HIS A 54 2.22 -31.31 -10.22
N ILE A 55 1.47 -32.31 -9.76
CA ILE A 55 1.60 -32.90 -8.44
C ILE A 55 2.24 -34.28 -8.58
N GLU A 56 3.44 -34.43 -8.04
CA GLU A 56 4.11 -35.73 -7.98
C GLU A 56 3.46 -36.59 -6.91
N CYS A 57 2.84 -37.69 -7.32
CA CYS A 57 2.21 -38.66 -6.41
C CYS A 57 3.00 -39.96 -6.44
N ASN A 58 3.78 -40.23 -5.39
CA ASN A 58 4.53 -41.48 -5.29
C ASN A 58 3.56 -42.65 -5.03
N SER A 59 3.61 -43.68 -5.88
CA SER A 59 2.70 -44.83 -5.81
C SER A 59 2.84 -45.65 -4.52
N THR A 60 3.98 -45.53 -3.83
CA THR A 60 4.29 -46.31 -2.62
C THR A 60 3.86 -45.58 -1.35
N THR A 61 4.15 -44.29 -1.24
CA THR A 61 3.82 -43.49 -0.04
C THR A 61 2.44 -42.84 -0.14
N GLN A 62 1.90 -42.67 -1.35
CA GLN A 62 0.66 -41.95 -1.64
C GLN A 62 0.64 -40.50 -1.13
N ILE A 63 1.81 -39.89 -0.97
CA ILE A 63 1.96 -38.50 -0.54
C ILE A 63 2.09 -37.61 -1.79
N PRO A 64 1.26 -36.57 -1.94
CA PRO A 64 1.34 -35.63 -3.06
C PRO A 64 2.38 -34.54 -2.78
N TYR A 65 3.27 -34.30 -3.74
CA TYR A 65 4.29 -33.26 -3.67
C TYR A 65 4.16 -32.27 -4.82
N LEU A 66 4.21 -30.99 -4.49
CA LEU A 66 4.35 -29.91 -5.46
C LEU A 66 5.83 -29.72 -5.80
N LYS A 67 6.12 -29.58 -7.09
CA LYS A 67 7.47 -29.27 -7.56
C LYS A 67 7.87 -27.86 -7.10
N ALA A 68 9.00 -27.75 -6.42
CA ALA A 68 9.59 -26.49 -5.97
C ALA A 68 11.04 -26.39 -6.49
N ASP A 69 11.44 -25.21 -6.96
CA ASP A 69 12.76 -25.01 -7.56
C ASP A 69 13.87 -24.87 -6.50
N TYR A 70 15.04 -25.43 -6.82
CA TYR A 70 16.24 -25.48 -5.97
C TYR A 70 17.09 -24.19 -6.10
N TYR A 71 17.74 -23.76 -5.00
CA TYR A 71 18.69 -22.64 -5.01
C TYR A 71 20.10 -23.12 -5.40
N PRO A 72 20.76 -22.54 -6.42
CA PRO A 72 22.11 -22.93 -6.80
C PRO A 72 23.13 -22.58 -5.70
N GLY A 73 23.72 -23.60 -5.05
CA GLY A 73 24.87 -23.41 -4.15
C GLY A 73 24.94 -24.27 -2.88
N VAL A 74 24.07 -25.27 -2.68
CA VAL A 74 24.08 -26.14 -1.49
C VAL A 74 24.48 -27.57 -1.87
N THR A 75 25.63 -28.04 -1.41
CA THR A 75 26.25 -29.33 -1.82
C THR A 75 25.58 -30.61 -1.33
N GLU A 76 24.41 -30.55 -0.69
CA GLU A 76 23.59 -31.75 -0.40
C GLU A 76 22.13 -31.58 -0.87
N PRO A 77 21.59 -32.54 -1.66
CA PRO A 77 20.25 -32.47 -2.21
C PRO A 77 19.25 -33.02 -1.19
N ILE A 78 18.66 -32.15 -0.37
CA ILE A 78 17.39 -32.47 0.28
C ILE A 78 16.30 -31.90 -0.65
N PRO A 79 15.54 -32.73 -1.39
CA PRO A 79 14.47 -32.21 -2.22
C PRO A 79 13.46 -31.51 -1.30
N SER A 80 13.24 -30.21 -1.52
CA SER A 80 12.11 -29.47 -0.94
C SER A 80 10.82 -29.92 -1.64
N GLN A 81 10.52 -31.23 -1.66
CA GLN A 81 9.24 -31.73 -2.10
C GLN A 81 8.20 -31.18 -1.13
N VAL A 82 7.43 -30.19 -1.59
CA VAL A 82 6.45 -29.48 -0.77
C VAL A 82 5.20 -30.33 -0.73
N GLU A 83 4.95 -30.99 0.39
CA GLU A 83 3.76 -31.84 0.56
C GLU A 83 2.49 -31.00 0.43
N VAL A 84 1.56 -31.47 -0.40
CA VAL A 84 0.25 -30.86 -0.57
C VAL A 84 -0.72 -31.46 0.44
N LEU A 85 -1.36 -30.61 1.24
CA LEU A 85 -2.32 -31.03 2.26
C LEU A 85 -3.75 -30.93 1.76
N GLU A 86 -4.07 -29.88 1.00
CA GLU A 86 -5.43 -29.61 0.53
C GLU A 86 -5.41 -28.66 -0.68
N ILE A 87 -6.24 -28.94 -1.68
CA ILE A 87 -6.44 -28.07 -2.84
C ILE A 87 -7.91 -27.63 -2.86
N LYS A 88 -8.15 -26.32 -2.78
CA LYS A 88 -9.49 -25.75 -2.89
C LYS A 88 -9.66 -25.01 -4.21
N LEU A 89 -10.79 -25.27 -4.87
CA LEU A 89 -11.19 -24.62 -6.13
C LEU A 89 -11.48 -23.11 -5.98
N ASP A 90 -11.64 -22.62 -4.75
CA ASP A 90 -11.77 -21.19 -4.45
C ASP A 90 -10.44 -20.43 -4.57
N GLY A 91 -9.31 -21.11 -4.81
CA GLY A 91 -8.00 -20.51 -5.03
C GLY A 91 -7.01 -20.66 -3.86
N GLN A 92 -7.31 -21.50 -2.87
CA GLN A 92 -6.40 -21.81 -1.77
C GLN A 92 -5.70 -23.16 -1.98
N LEU A 93 -4.38 -23.18 -1.80
CA LEU A 93 -3.54 -24.38 -1.85
C LEU A 93 -2.80 -24.49 -0.52
N ARG A 94 -3.12 -25.51 0.29
CA ARG A 94 -2.47 -25.72 1.59
C ARG A 94 -1.35 -26.72 1.42
N VAL A 95 -0.16 -26.33 1.87
CA VAL A 95 1.05 -27.13 1.77
C VAL A 95 1.75 -27.25 3.12
N ALA A 96 2.59 -28.27 3.29
CA ALA A 96 3.40 -28.45 4.48
C ALA A 96 4.83 -27.97 4.22
N LEU A 97 5.28 -26.94 4.96
CA LEU A 97 6.65 -26.43 4.87
C LEU A 97 7.48 -26.77 6.11
N PRO A 98 8.75 -27.18 5.96
CA PRO A 98 9.60 -27.49 7.10
C PRO A 98 10.00 -26.22 7.88
N ILE A 99 10.22 -26.37 9.18
CA ILE A 99 10.66 -25.25 10.02
C ILE A 99 12.16 -24.98 9.88
N ALA A 100 12.53 -23.69 9.96
CA ALA A 100 13.91 -23.27 10.17
C ALA A 100 14.22 -23.26 11.67
N TYR A 101 15.41 -23.71 12.07
CA TYR A 101 15.79 -23.80 13.48
C TYR A 101 17.30 -23.73 13.67
N THR A 102 17.72 -23.22 14.83
CA THR A 102 19.13 -23.07 15.17
C THR A 102 19.36 -23.61 16.58
N TYR A 103 20.34 -24.49 16.73
CA TYR A 103 20.74 -25.05 18.02
C TYR A 103 22.02 -24.39 18.53
N TYR A 104 22.05 -24.09 19.82
CA TYR A 104 23.20 -23.50 20.49
C TYR A 104 23.77 -24.48 21.53
N SER A 105 25.09 -24.65 21.51
CA SER A 105 25.83 -25.40 22.52
C SER A 105 26.94 -24.50 23.08
N ARG A 106 26.93 -24.26 24.40
CA ARG A 106 27.94 -23.45 25.12
C ARG A 106 28.13 -22.04 24.53
N GLY A 107 27.06 -21.38 24.11
CA GLY A 107 27.11 -20.02 23.55
C GLY A 107 27.57 -19.92 22.09
N ALA A 108 27.88 -21.05 21.45
CA ALA A 108 28.16 -21.14 20.02
C ALA A 108 27.01 -21.85 19.28
N VAL A 109 26.77 -21.46 18.03
CA VAL A 109 25.87 -22.20 17.14
C VAL A 109 26.47 -23.58 16.89
N SER A 110 25.76 -24.64 17.26
CA SER A 110 26.20 -26.01 16.95
C SER A 110 25.55 -26.54 15.68
N PHE A 111 24.39 -26.00 15.29
CA PHE A 111 23.67 -26.39 14.08
C PHE A 111 22.73 -25.26 13.64
N ASP A 112 22.75 -24.87 12.37
CA ASP A 112 21.84 -23.90 11.76
C ASP A 112 21.10 -24.59 10.60
N SER A 113 19.76 -24.56 10.64
CA SER A 113 18.89 -25.10 9.61
C SER A 113 18.06 -23.99 9.00
N ARG A 114 18.18 -23.83 7.69
CA ARG A 114 17.46 -22.82 6.90
C ARG A 114 16.41 -23.50 6.05
N THR A 115 15.22 -22.90 5.98
CA THR A 115 14.17 -23.36 5.08
C THR A 115 14.16 -22.49 3.84
N PHE A 116 14.40 -23.12 2.69
CA PHE A 116 14.25 -22.50 1.39
C PHE A 116 13.06 -23.12 0.67
N VAL A 117 12.18 -22.26 0.19
CA VAL A 117 11.02 -22.67 -0.60
C VAL A 117 10.86 -21.72 -1.78
N ASN A 118 10.69 -22.29 -2.96
CA ASN A 118 10.29 -21.57 -4.16
C ASN A 118 9.13 -22.33 -4.80
N VAL A 119 7.93 -21.78 -4.66
CA VAL A 119 6.68 -22.37 -5.18
C VAL A 119 6.29 -21.76 -6.53
N SER A 120 7.29 -21.19 -7.22
CA SER A 120 7.23 -20.66 -8.59
C SER A 120 6.08 -19.68 -8.81
N LYS A 121 4.88 -20.16 -9.19
CA LYS A 121 3.70 -19.35 -9.54
C LYS A 121 2.72 -19.09 -8.40
N PHE A 122 2.89 -19.72 -7.22
CA PHE A 122 1.88 -19.67 -6.15
C PHE A 122 2.30 -18.76 -4.98
N PRO A 123 1.80 -17.52 -4.88
CA PRO A 123 2.22 -16.63 -3.82
C PRO A 123 1.67 -17.03 -2.43
N PHE A 124 2.44 -16.75 -1.38
CA PHE A 124 2.01 -16.90 0.01
C PHE A 124 0.82 -16.00 0.32
N SER A 125 -0.19 -16.55 1.01
CA SER A 125 -1.30 -15.75 1.51
C SER A 125 -0.83 -14.78 2.59
N SER A 126 -0.94 -13.48 2.33
CA SER A 126 -0.63 -12.39 3.28
C SER A 126 -1.62 -12.29 4.45
N THR A 127 -2.82 -12.85 4.28
CA THR A 127 -3.91 -12.78 5.27
C THR A 127 -4.00 -14.02 6.14
N LEU A 128 -3.66 -15.20 5.61
CA LEU A 128 -3.75 -16.48 6.32
C LEU A 128 -2.39 -16.97 6.84
N ASN A 129 -1.28 -16.38 6.41
CA ASN A 129 0.04 -16.71 6.91
C ASN A 129 0.70 -15.53 7.63
N SER A 130 1.55 -15.85 8.59
CA SER A 130 2.45 -14.91 9.24
C SER A 130 3.79 -15.58 9.52
N LEU A 131 4.87 -14.80 9.45
CA LEU A 131 6.17 -15.27 9.92
C LEU A 131 6.13 -15.31 11.44
N THR A 132 6.24 -16.49 12.04
CA THR A 132 6.25 -16.66 13.50
C THR A 132 7.61 -17.18 13.95
N GLY A 133 8.27 -16.42 14.82
CA GLY A 133 9.48 -16.82 15.51
C GLY A 133 9.19 -17.23 16.95
N VAL A 134 9.79 -18.30 17.44
CA VAL A 134 9.63 -18.77 18.83
C VAL A 134 11.00 -19.02 19.46
N GLY A 135 11.25 -18.41 20.61
CA GLY A 135 12.53 -18.48 21.31
C GLY A 135 12.89 -17.20 22.05
N CYS A 136 13.96 -17.26 22.86
CA CYS A 136 14.54 -16.12 23.56
C CYS A 136 15.80 -15.64 22.83
N ASP A 137 16.04 -14.33 22.79
CA ASP A 137 17.19 -13.73 22.09
C ASP A 137 17.25 -14.13 20.61
N ILE A 138 16.09 -14.10 19.94
CA ILE A 138 15.98 -14.50 18.54
C ILE A 138 15.58 -13.33 17.64
N LYS A 139 16.10 -13.37 16.42
CA LYS A 139 15.63 -12.63 15.26
C LYS A 139 15.27 -13.62 14.17
N SER A 140 13.97 -13.80 13.94
CA SER A 140 13.48 -14.61 12.84
C SER A 140 13.44 -13.73 11.59
N ARG A 141 14.06 -14.19 10.51
CA ARG A 141 14.14 -13.44 9.26
C ARG A 141 13.65 -14.29 8.10
N MET A 142 12.90 -13.66 7.21
CA MET A 142 12.48 -14.18 5.92
C MET A 142 13.01 -13.23 4.84
N MET A 143 13.88 -13.74 3.98
CA MET A 143 14.43 -13.01 2.83
C MET A 143 13.76 -13.46 1.54
N LEU A 144 13.60 -12.52 0.62
CA LEU A 144 13.06 -12.77 -0.72
C LEU A 144 14.16 -13.07 -1.72
N ALA A 145 13.76 -13.57 -2.89
CA ALA A 145 14.64 -13.69 -4.04
C ALA A 145 15.17 -12.32 -4.53
N ASP A 146 14.45 -11.21 -4.27
CA ASP A 146 14.97 -9.85 -4.47
C ASP A 146 15.71 -9.37 -3.20
N PRO A 147 17.02 -9.05 -3.27
CA PRO A 147 17.86 -8.76 -2.11
C PRO A 147 17.44 -7.54 -1.27
N GLN A 148 16.48 -6.72 -1.70
CA GLN A 148 16.09 -5.49 -0.98
C GLN A 148 14.96 -5.67 0.04
N THR A 149 14.15 -6.73 -0.06
CA THR A 149 13.02 -6.93 0.86
C THR A 149 13.34 -8.06 1.83
N SER A 150 13.37 -7.72 3.12
CA SER A 150 13.48 -8.71 4.20
C SER A 150 12.50 -8.38 5.31
N ILE A 151 11.84 -9.42 5.81
CA ILE A 151 10.93 -9.31 6.93
C ILE A 151 11.65 -9.92 8.11
N SER A 152 11.60 -9.25 9.26
CA SER A 152 12.11 -9.84 10.48
C SER A 152 11.27 -9.48 11.69
N CYS A 153 11.17 -10.40 12.63
CA CYS A 153 10.65 -10.14 13.96
C CYS A 153 11.69 -10.56 15.01
N GLU A 154 11.66 -9.90 16.15
CA GLU A 154 12.61 -10.13 17.25
C GLU A 154 11.85 -10.47 18.53
N SER A 155 12.45 -11.31 19.36
CA SER A 155 11.91 -11.65 20.68
C SER A 155 12.99 -11.73 21.76
N ASP A 156 12.67 -11.19 22.93
CA ASP A 156 13.43 -11.29 24.16
C ASP A 156 12.63 -11.99 25.28
N CYS A 157 13.26 -12.20 26.43
CA CYS A 157 12.65 -12.90 27.58
C CYS A 157 12.89 -12.16 28.90
N ASN A 158 13.03 -10.83 28.85
CA ASN A 158 13.34 -10.01 30.02
C ASN A 158 12.11 -9.66 30.89
N ASP A 159 10.89 -9.90 30.38
CA ASP A 159 9.64 -9.52 31.06
C ASP A 159 8.90 -10.74 31.65
N PRO A 160 8.53 -10.72 32.95
CA PRO A 160 7.76 -11.79 33.58
C PRO A 160 6.25 -11.81 33.22
N TYR A 161 5.68 -10.78 32.60
CA TYR A 161 4.26 -10.71 32.25
C TYR A 161 3.95 -11.21 30.82
N ILE A 162 3.92 -12.53 30.67
CA ILE A 162 3.52 -13.20 29.42
C ILE A 162 2.00 -13.47 29.44
N LYS A 163 1.27 -12.98 28.43
CA LYS A 163 -0.17 -13.24 28.27
C LYS A 163 -0.42 -14.35 27.25
N ASN A 164 -1.12 -15.41 27.66
CA ASN A 164 -1.51 -16.50 26.76
C ASN A 164 -2.27 -15.96 25.53
N GLY A 165 -1.83 -16.38 24.34
CA GLY A 165 -2.38 -15.95 23.05
C GLY A 165 -1.81 -14.64 22.48
N SER A 166 -0.77 -14.06 23.11
CA SER A 166 -0.13 -12.82 22.66
C SER A 166 1.33 -13.05 22.26
N CYS A 167 1.68 -12.81 21.00
CA CYS A 167 3.03 -13.01 20.45
C CYS A 167 3.70 -11.68 20.06
N LEU A 168 3.99 -10.85 21.06
CA LEU A 168 4.38 -9.43 20.90
C LEU A 168 5.87 -9.15 21.20
N GLY A 169 6.73 -10.17 21.12
CA GLY A 169 8.17 -10.01 21.33
C GLY A 169 8.69 -10.60 22.63
N HIS A 170 7.84 -11.24 23.45
CA HIS A 170 8.28 -11.95 24.67
C HIS A 170 8.15 -13.46 24.48
N GLY A 171 9.28 -14.17 24.33
CA GLY A 171 9.35 -15.60 24.01
C GLY A 171 8.87 -16.02 22.61
N CYS A 172 8.14 -15.16 21.89
CA CYS A 172 7.81 -15.33 20.49
C CYS A 172 7.52 -13.97 19.80
N CYS A 173 7.64 -13.94 18.47
CA CYS A 173 7.35 -12.77 17.65
C CYS A 173 6.61 -13.15 16.37
N GLN A 174 5.84 -12.21 15.82
CA GLN A 174 5.16 -12.36 14.54
C GLN A 174 5.43 -11.18 13.61
N ALA A 175 5.50 -11.44 12.31
CA ALA A 175 5.53 -10.42 11.27
C ALA A 175 4.60 -10.78 10.11
N THR A 176 4.02 -9.76 9.48
CA THR A 176 3.14 -9.92 8.32
C THR A 176 3.94 -10.18 7.05
N ILE A 177 3.39 -11.01 6.17
CA ILE A 177 3.99 -11.34 4.88
C ILE A 177 3.38 -10.41 3.82
N PRO A 178 4.18 -9.57 3.12
CA PRO A 178 3.69 -8.76 2.00
C PRO A 178 3.17 -9.61 0.84
N GLU A 179 2.35 -9.00 0.00
CA GLU A 179 1.68 -9.68 -1.10
C GLU A 179 2.63 -10.04 -2.26
N GLY A 180 2.30 -11.10 -2.99
CA GLY A 180 3.01 -11.49 -4.23
C GLY A 180 4.29 -12.30 -4.02
N MET A 181 4.58 -12.75 -2.79
CA MET A 181 5.79 -13.53 -2.51
C MET A 181 5.65 -14.98 -2.95
N THR A 182 6.50 -15.45 -3.88
CA THR A 182 6.51 -16.86 -4.35
C THR A 182 7.73 -17.64 -3.87
N SER A 183 8.71 -16.97 -3.27
CA SER A 183 9.92 -17.57 -2.73
C SER A 183 10.25 -17.02 -1.35
N ALA A 184 10.83 -17.87 -0.50
CA ALA A 184 11.19 -17.51 0.85
C ALA A 184 12.44 -18.26 1.32
N ASN A 185 13.39 -17.51 1.89
CA ASN A 185 14.51 -18.03 2.65
C ASN A 185 14.32 -17.66 4.13
N ILE A 186 14.00 -18.65 4.95
CA ILE A 186 13.64 -18.49 6.35
C ILE A 186 14.80 -19.00 7.22
N PHE A 187 15.25 -18.17 8.15
CA PHE A 187 16.28 -18.54 9.12
C PHE A 187 16.13 -17.76 10.43
N VAL A 188 16.71 -18.29 11.50
CA VAL A 188 16.66 -17.70 12.84
C VAL A 188 18.09 -17.42 13.32
N CYS A 189 18.36 -16.18 13.69
CA CYS A 189 19.65 -15.75 14.26
C CYS A 189 19.47 -15.26 15.70
N SER A 190 20.56 -15.21 16.46
CA SER A 190 20.61 -14.50 17.75
C SER A 190 20.96 -13.03 17.55
N THR A 191 20.38 -12.15 18.37
CA THR A 191 20.65 -10.69 18.35
C THR A 191 21.76 -10.28 19.31
N LYS A 192 22.01 -11.04 20.39
CA LYS A 192 23.03 -10.70 21.41
C LYS A 192 24.02 -11.82 21.69
N ASN A 193 24.22 -12.76 20.76
CA ASN A 193 25.07 -13.95 20.94
C ASN A 193 24.76 -14.69 22.25
N HIS A 194 23.50 -14.68 22.72
CA HIS A 194 23.06 -15.29 23.98
C HIS A 194 23.78 -14.78 25.24
N THR A 195 24.42 -13.60 25.19
CA THR A 195 25.19 -13.04 26.32
C THR A 195 24.35 -12.64 27.54
N LYS A 196 23.01 -12.62 27.40
CA LYS A 196 22.04 -12.37 28.48
C LYS A 196 20.97 -13.47 28.55
N VAL A 197 21.35 -14.74 28.36
CA VAL A 197 20.47 -15.84 28.75
C VAL A 197 20.72 -16.14 30.21
N GLU A 198 20.08 -15.36 31.09
CA GLU A 198 20.14 -15.61 32.52
C GLU A 198 19.46 -16.96 32.82
N LYS A 199 20.15 -17.78 33.61
CA LYS A 199 19.71 -19.12 33.97
C LYS A 199 18.59 -19.01 35.02
N GLY A 200 17.36 -18.77 34.56
CA GLY A 200 16.18 -18.79 35.41
C GLY A 200 15.19 -17.66 35.15
N ASN A 201 14.34 -17.83 34.14
CA ASN A 201 12.87 -17.76 34.20
C ASN A 201 12.31 -17.53 32.79
N TYR A 202 12.31 -18.60 32.02
CA TYR A 202 11.33 -18.81 30.96
C TYR A 202 10.62 -20.13 31.25
N ILE A 203 9.31 -20.07 31.54
CA ILE A 203 8.44 -21.24 31.55
C ILE A 203 7.19 -20.90 30.74
N PHE A 204 7.28 -21.22 29.46
CA PHE A 204 6.22 -21.39 28.48
C PHE A 204 5.48 -22.71 28.78
N ASN A 205 4.14 -22.69 28.84
CA ASN A 205 3.34 -23.92 28.66
C ASN A 205 1.93 -23.63 28.08
N THR A 206 1.35 -24.53 27.29
CA THR A 206 0.64 -25.71 27.84
C THR A 206 0.95 -27.05 27.17
N THR A 207 1.53 -27.04 25.96
CA THR A 207 2.31 -28.15 25.38
C THR A 207 3.33 -27.64 24.38
N ASP A 208 3.23 -26.39 23.94
CA ASP A 208 4.38 -25.52 23.79
C ASP A 208 5.52 -26.16 23.00
N LEU A 209 5.08 -26.79 21.91
CA LEU A 209 5.88 -27.45 20.90
C LEU A 209 6.46 -28.81 21.34
N ARG A 210 5.72 -29.64 22.09
CA ARG A 210 6.06 -31.04 22.41
C ARG A 210 6.37 -31.81 21.12
N ARG A 211 7.65 -31.81 20.76
CA ARG A 211 8.30 -32.50 19.63
C ARG A 211 8.47 -31.65 18.38
N MET A 212 8.94 -30.38 18.44
CA MET A 212 9.77 -29.75 17.37
C MET A 212 10.98 -30.64 17.02
N SER A 213 10.69 -31.79 16.40
CA SER A 213 11.65 -32.73 15.84
C SER A 213 12.22 -32.13 14.58
N LYS A 214 13.39 -32.61 14.16
CA LYS A 214 14.01 -32.27 12.88
C LYS A 214 13.07 -32.46 11.65
N ASN A 215 11.92 -33.13 11.82
CA ASN A 215 10.99 -33.54 10.76
C ASN A 215 9.61 -32.85 10.81
N LEU A 216 9.48 -31.71 11.50
CA LEU A 216 8.18 -31.01 11.55
C LEU A 216 7.97 -30.07 10.38
N SER A 217 6.80 -30.23 9.76
CA SER A 217 6.24 -29.32 8.78
C SER A 217 5.02 -28.61 9.35
N PHE A 218 4.79 -27.37 8.91
CA PHE A 218 3.61 -26.57 9.28
C PHE A 218 2.76 -26.27 8.04
N PRO A 219 1.42 -26.23 8.20
CA PRO A 219 0.52 -25.89 7.12
C PRO A 219 0.67 -24.41 6.75
N VAL A 220 0.94 -24.15 5.47
CA VAL A 220 1.06 -22.83 4.88
C VAL A 220 0.07 -22.72 3.72
N VAL A 221 -0.59 -21.58 3.59
CA VAL A 221 -1.61 -21.35 2.56
C VAL A 221 -1.03 -20.54 1.41
N LEU A 222 -1.02 -21.11 0.21
CA LEU A 222 -0.66 -20.45 -1.03
C LEU A 222 -1.93 -20.05 -1.78
N TYR A 223 -1.85 -18.98 -2.56
CA TYR A 223 -2.85 -18.63 -3.54
C TYR A 223 -2.50 -19.21 -4.91
N TRP A 224 -3.51 -19.63 -5.64
CA TRP A 224 -3.37 -19.99 -7.03
C TRP A 224 -4.44 -19.31 -7.90
N SER A 225 -4.07 -19.07 -9.15
CA SER A 225 -4.87 -18.46 -10.22
C SER A 225 -4.50 -19.16 -11.53
N VAL A 226 -5.29 -19.01 -12.59
CA VAL A 226 -4.93 -19.50 -13.94
C VAL A 226 -4.67 -18.33 -14.88
N GLY A 227 -3.79 -18.56 -15.87
CA GLY A 227 -3.34 -17.49 -16.78
C GLY A 227 -2.50 -16.43 -16.09
N ASP A 228 -2.18 -15.37 -16.83
CA ASP A 228 -1.36 -14.24 -16.34
C ASP A 228 -2.06 -12.87 -16.55
N THR A 229 -3.25 -12.86 -17.14
CA THR A 229 -4.02 -11.66 -17.48
C THR A 229 -5.29 -11.54 -16.65
N THR A 230 -5.94 -10.38 -16.71
CA THR A 230 -7.25 -10.19 -16.09
C THR A 230 -8.32 -11.04 -16.78
N CYS A 231 -9.42 -11.29 -16.07
CA CYS A 231 -10.58 -12.01 -16.56
C CYS A 231 -11.13 -11.43 -17.87
N LYS A 232 -11.23 -10.09 -17.96
CA LYS A 232 -11.72 -9.39 -19.16
C LYS A 232 -10.82 -9.57 -20.38
N GLU A 233 -9.52 -9.71 -20.16
CA GLU A 233 -8.55 -9.94 -21.23
C GLU A 233 -8.53 -11.40 -21.64
N ALA A 234 -8.59 -12.32 -20.67
CA ALA A 234 -8.64 -13.75 -20.92
C ALA A 234 -9.89 -14.15 -21.72
N GLN A 235 -11.03 -13.50 -21.51
CA GLN A 235 -12.26 -13.73 -22.28
C GLN A 235 -12.15 -13.37 -23.77
N LYS A 236 -11.16 -12.55 -24.17
CA LYS A 236 -10.95 -12.19 -25.58
C LYS A 236 -10.26 -13.30 -26.38
N ASP A 237 -9.45 -14.13 -25.70
CA ASP A 237 -8.77 -15.26 -26.30
C ASP A 237 -9.44 -16.57 -25.88
N ILE A 238 -10.39 -17.03 -26.70
CA ILE A 238 -11.16 -18.25 -26.47
C ILE A 238 -10.25 -19.49 -26.40
N ALA A 239 -9.07 -19.47 -27.04
CA ALA A 239 -8.18 -20.63 -27.09
C ALA A 239 -7.45 -20.86 -25.75
N THR A 240 -7.10 -19.79 -25.04
CA THR A 240 -6.38 -19.84 -23.76
C THR A 240 -7.30 -19.70 -22.54
N TYR A 241 -8.57 -19.31 -22.76
CA TYR A 241 -9.59 -19.20 -21.72
C TYR A 241 -9.92 -20.55 -21.06
N GLN A 242 -9.79 -20.60 -19.72
CA GLN A 242 -9.87 -21.85 -18.97
C GLN A 242 -11.27 -22.17 -18.43
N CYS A 243 -12.12 -21.18 -18.17
CA CYS A 243 -13.45 -21.43 -17.59
C CYS A 243 -14.38 -22.13 -18.59
N LYS A 244 -15.12 -23.14 -18.13
CA LYS A 244 -16.03 -23.95 -18.97
C LYS A 244 -17.50 -23.55 -18.76
N GLU A 245 -18.40 -24.31 -19.38
CA GLU A 245 -19.85 -24.09 -19.31
C GLU A 245 -20.35 -24.04 -17.86
N ASN A 246 -21.42 -23.27 -17.62
CA ASN A 246 -22.00 -23.03 -16.29
C ASN A 246 -21.00 -22.50 -15.24
N SER A 247 -19.99 -21.73 -15.68
CA SER A 247 -19.03 -21.07 -14.79
C SER A 247 -18.82 -19.60 -15.14
N VAL A 248 -18.44 -18.84 -14.12
CA VAL A 248 -18.14 -17.40 -14.16
C VAL A 248 -16.66 -17.20 -13.84
N CYS A 249 -16.04 -16.28 -14.58
CA CYS A 249 -14.66 -15.86 -14.36
C CYS A 249 -14.61 -14.67 -13.39
N ASN A 250 -13.71 -14.74 -12.41
CA ASN A 250 -13.48 -13.73 -11.40
C ASN A 250 -11.99 -13.32 -11.41
N ASP A 251 -11.74 -12.01 -11.34
CA ASP A 251 -10.39 -11.48 -11.11
C ASP A 251 -9.90 -11.84 -9.71
N VAL A 252 -8.58 -12.03 -9.57
CA VAL A 252 -7.95 -12.27 -8.28
C VAL A 252 -7.58 -10.95 -7.64
N GLU A 253 -7.91 -10.78 -6.35
CA GLU A 253 -7.53 -9.60 -5.58
C GLU A 253 -6.05 -9.67 -5.12
N GLY A 254 -5.41 -8.51 -5.04
CA GLY A 254 -4.00 -8.37 -4.62
C GLY A 254 -3.00 -8.37 -5.79
N ASN A 255 -1.70 -8.36 -5.47
CA ASN A 255 -0.62 -8.34 -6.48
C ASN A 255 -0.37 -9.72 -7.14
N VAL A 256 -1.44 -10.46 -7.44
CA VAL A 256 -1.41 -11.81 -8.04
C VAL A 256 -1.96 -11.73 -9.46
N SER A 257 -1.16 -12.13 -10.44
CA SER A 257 -1.58 -12.18 -11.85
C SER A 257 -2.51 -13.36 -12.13
N GLY A 258 -3.43 -13.20 -13.08
CA GLY A 258 -4.37 -14.23 -13.53
C GLY A 258 -5.79 -14.07 -13.00
N TYR A 259 -6.62 -15.09 -13.24
CA TYR A 259 -8.04 -15.13 -12.89
C TYR A 259 -8.44 -16.49 -12.32
N ARG A 260 -9.66 -16.61 -11.80
CA ARG A 260 -10.23 -17.89 -11.32
C ARG A 260 -11.61 -18.11 -11.91
N CYS A 261 -11.96 -19.36 -12.13
CA CYS A 261 -13.28 -19.79 -12.53
C CYS A 261 -14.06 -20.29 -11.31
N LYS A 262 -15.33 -19.94 -11.22
CA LYS A 262 -16.27 -20.41 -10.19
C LYS A 262 -17.53 -20.89 -10.87
N CYS A 263 -18.12 -22.01 -10.43
CA CYS A 263 -19.42 -22.42 -10.97
C CYS A 263 -20.46 -21.31 -10.75
N SER A 264 -21.33 -21.14 -11.75
CA SER A 264 -22.44 -20.20 -11.70
C SER A 264 -23.37 -20.51 -10.53
N HIS A 265 -24.20 -19.55 -10.16
CA HIS A 265 -25.24 -19.78 -9.16
C HIS A 265 -26.13 -20.98 -9.56
N GLY A 266 -26.48 -21.85 -8.61
CA GLY A 266 -27.19 -23.10 -8.87
C GLY A 266 -26.31 -24.29 -9.30
N TYR A 267 -25.00 -24.10 -9.46
CA TYR A 267 -24.07 -25.17 -9.88
C TYR A 267 -22.93 -25.39 -8.88
N THR A 268 -22.46 -26.63 -8.77
CA THR A 268 -21.31 -27.05 -7.94
C THR A 268 -20.35 -27.95 -8.72
N GLY A 269 -19.12 -28.12 -8.24
CA GLY A 269 -18.12 -28.98 -8.89
C GLY A 269 -16.91 -28.22 -9.43
N ASN A 270 -16.36 -28.68 -10.56
CA ASN A 270 -15.12 -28.16 -11.13
C ASN A 270 -15.33 -27.30 -12.39
N PRO A 271 -15.18 -25.96 -12.29
CA PRO A 271 -15.45 -25.03 -13.40
C PRO A 271 -14.42 -25.03 -14.52
N TYR A 272 -13.31 -25.76 -14.37
CA TYR A 272 -12.23 -25.83 -15.35
C TYR A 272 -12.35 -27.06 -16.27
N THR A 273 -13.24 -28.01 -15.94
CA THR A 273 -13.45 -29.24 -16.70
C THR A 273 -14.73 -29.20 -17.51
N LYS A 274 -14.77 -29.90 -18.65
CA LYS A 274 -15.97 -29.99 -19.49
C LYS A 274 -17.08 -30.71 -18.72
N ASN A 275 -18.27 -30.11 -18.65
CA ASN A 275 -19.39 -30.58 -17.82
C ASN A 275 -19.05 -30.71 -16.33
N GLY A 276 -18.05 -29.98 -15.83
CA GLY A 276 -17.62 -30.12 -14.44
C GLY A 276 -18.45 -29.35 -13.42
N CYS A 277 -19.22 -28.35 -13.86
CA CYS A 277 -20.22 -27.69 -13.03
C CYS A 277 -21.55 -28.44 -13.20
N GLU A 278 -21.92 -29.17 -12.16
CA GLU A 278 -23.14 -29.97 -12.06
C GLU A 278 -24.24 -29.17 -11.36
N ASP A 279 -25.47 -29.37 -11.80
CA ASP A 279 -26.67 -28.76 -11.23
C ASP A 279 -26.85 -29.18 -9.76
N VAL A 280 -27.10 -28.22 -8.88
CA VAL A 280 -27.37 -28.49 -7.47
C VAL A 280 -28.86 -28.74 -7.30
N ASP A 281 -29.25 -29.93 -6.87
CA ASP A 281 -30.65 -30.18 -6.50
C ASP A 281 -30.97 -29.52 -5.15
N GLU A 282 -31.49 -28.30 -5.18
CA GLU A 282 -31.86 -27.59 -3.95
C GLU A 282 -33.03 -28.24 -3.21
N CYS A 283 -33.81 -29.11 -3.86
CA CYS A 283 -34.93 -29.80 -3.25
C CYS A 283 -34.50 -30.94 -2.30
N GLU A 284 -33.32 -31.54 -2.53
CA GLU A 284 -32.77 -32.58 -1.65
C GLU A 284 -32.12 -32.01 -0.37
N SER A 285 -31.69 -30.75 -0.40
CA SER A 285 -31.05 -30.09 0.74
C SER A 285 -32.06 -29.39 1.64
N ALA A 286 -32.20 -29.86 2.88
CA ALA A 286 -33.04 -29.22 3.89
C ALA A 286 -32.65 -27.77 4.23
N LYS A 287 -31.41 -27.34 3.89
CA LYS A 287 -30.94 -25.96 4.08
C LYS A 287 -31.23 -25.04 2.88
N LEU A 288 -31.37 -25.60 1.68
CA LEU A 288 -31.58 -24.83 0.44
C LEU A 288 -33.04 -24.84 0.00
N ASN A 289 -33.82 -25.84 0.43
CA ASN A 289 -35.24 -25.96 0.11
C ASN A 289 -36.10 -24.97 0.91
N ASN A 290 -36.33 -23.80 0.32
CA ASN A 290 -37.14 -22.74 0.93
C ASN A 290 -38.63 -22.79 0.52
N CYS A 291 -39.09 -23.86 -0.15
CA CYS A 291 -40.43 -23.92 -0.75
C CYS A 291 -41.58 -24.14 0.25
N LEU A 292 -41.33 -24.20 1.56
CA LEU A 292 -42.35 -24.55 2.57
C LEU A 292 -43.22 -23.31 2.94
N PRO A 293 -44.56 -23.42 2.96
CA PRO A 293 -45.40 -24.60 2.72
C PRO A 293 -45.75 -24.81 1.23
N GLY A 294 -45.08 -25.77 0.59
CA GLY A 294 -45.18 -26.03 -0.84
C GLY A 294 -44.30 -27.21 -1.27
N ARG A 295 -44.37 -27.59 -2.55
CA ARG A 295 -43.58 -28.66 -3.16
C ARG A 295 -42.45 -28.05 -4.00
N CYS A 296 -41.22 -28.52 -3.81
CA CYS A 296 -40.07 -28.15 -4.61
C CYS A 296 -39.98 -29.00 -5.89
N SER A 297 -39.53 -28.39 -6.99
CA SER A 297 -39.22 -29.04 -8.26
C SER A 297 -37.89 -28.50 -8.78
N ASN A 298 -36.87 -29.35 -8.86
CA ASN A 298 -35.55 -28.96 -9.35
C ASN A 298 -35.61 -28.61 -10.86
N THR A 299 -34.81 -27.64 -11.29
CA THR A 299 -34.63 -27.22 -12.69
C THR A 299 -33.15 -26.97 -12.97
N ASN A 300 -32.70 -27.04 -14.22
CA ASN A 300 -31.27 -26.88 -14.49
C ASN A 300 -30.78 -25.45 -14.15
N GLY A 301 -29.96 -25.33 -13.11
CA GLY A 301 -29.38 -24.11 -12.53
C GLY A 301 -30.28 -23.37 -11.54
N ASN A 302 -31.43 -23.93 -11.13
CA ASN A 302 -32.37 -23.29 -10.20
C ASN A 302 -33.46 -24.27 -9.70
N TYR A 303 -34.37 -23.85 -8.84
CA TYR A 303 -35.54 -24.64 -8.45
C TYR A 303 -36.84 -23.83 -8.51
N ALA A 304 -37.95 -24.54 -8.75
CA ALA A 304 -39.29 -23.99 -8.77
C ALA A 304 -40.11 -24.49 -7.58
N CYS A 305 -40.76 -23.56 -6.87
CA CYS A 305 -41.69 -23.89 -5.78
C CYS A 305 -43.14 -23.84 -6.26
N VAL A 306 -43.88 -24.91 -6.00
CA VAL A 306 -45.33 -25.00 -6.17
C VAL A 306 -45.98 -24.83 -4.80
N CYS A 307 -46.54 -23.65 -4.55
CA CYS A 307 -47.12 -23.31 -3.25
C CYS A 307 -48.44 -24.04 -2.96
N ALA A 308 -48.71 -24.32 -1.69
CA ALA A 308 -49.98 -24.88 -1.25
C ALA A 308 -51.15 -23.91 -1.47
N LYS A 309 -52.38 -24.45 -1.54
CA LYS A 309 -53.61 -23.65 -1.77
C LYS A 309 -53.77 -22.59 -0.68
N GLY A 310 -53.77 -21.32 -1.08
CA GLY A 310 -53.79 -20.19 -0.14
C GLY A 310 -52.44 -19.52 0.07
N PHE A 311 -51.41 -19.86 -0.72
CA PHE A 311 -50.09 -19.22 -0.74
C PHE A 311 -49.68 -18.87 -2.20
N GLN A 312 -48.87 -17.82 -2.40
CA GLN A 312 -48.27 -17.44 -3.69
C GLN A 312 -46.75 -17.24 -3.54
N ARG A 313 -45.99 -17.29 -4.64
CA ARG A 313 -44.55 -16.93 -4.61
C ARG A 313 -44.38 -15.44 -4.35
N ASP A 314 -43.45 -15.09 -3.47
CA ASP A 314 -42.94 -13.73 -3.38
C ASP A 314 -42.02 -13.43 -4.58
N ALA A 315 -42.21 -12.28 -5.23
CA ALA A 315 -41.35 -11.85 -6.35
C ALA A 315 -39.98 -11.33 -5.87
N GLY A 316 -39.84 -11.01 -4.57
CA GLY A 316 -38.62 -10.45 -3.99
C GLY A 316 -37.68 -11.45 -3.31
N LYS A 317 -38.07 -12.72 -3.15
CA LYS A 317 -37.27 -13.75 -2.46
C LYS A 317 -37.29 -15.07 -3.22
N GLU A 318 -36.12 -15.69 -3.36
CA GLU A 318 -35.98 -16.99 -4.03
C GLU A 318 -36.68 -18.09 -3.22
N GLY A 319 -37.82 -18.55 -3.73
CA GLY A 319 -38.46 -19.79 -3.30
C GLY A 319 -39.49 -19.69 -2.18
N GLU A 320 -39.70 -18.53 -1.54
CA GLU A 320 -40.61 -18.42 -0.40
C GLU A 320 -42.10 -18.37 -0.83
N CYS A 321 -42.94 -19.23 -0.24
CA CYS A 321 -44.38 -19.25 -0.43
C CYS A 321 -45.07 -18.42 0.67
N VAL A 322 -45.66 -17.28 0.30
CA VAL A 322 -46.32 -16.35 1.23
C VAL A 322 -47.85 -16.51 1.19
N PRO A 323 -48.57 -16.32 2.32
CA PRO A 323 -50.03 -16.45 2.34
C PRO A 323 -50.72 -15.49 1.36
N LEU A 324 -51.71 -16.00 0.62
CA LEU A 324 -52.66 -15.20 -0.16
C LEU A 324 -53.55 -14.44 0.82
N HIS A 325 -53.24 -13.16 1.04
CA HIS A 325 -54.20 -12.25 1.64
C HIS A 325 -55.41 -12.13 0.71
N LYS A 326 -56.52 -12.81 1.06
CA LYS A 326 -57.84 -12.49 0.52
C LYS A 326 -58.23 -11.13 1.07
N SER A 327 -57.97 -10.06 0.31
CA SER A 327 -58.45 -8.74 0.70
C SER A 327 -59.98 -8.74 0.69
N LYS A 328 -60.57 -8.39 1.83
CA LYS A 328 -61.97 -7.99 1.95
C LYS A 328 -62.10 -6.49 1.65
N ASP A 329 -61.31 -5.95 0.72
CA ASP A 329 -61.00 -4.53 0.74
C ASP A 329 -61.12 -3.88 -0.64
N ARG A 330 -62.33 -3.94 -1.22
CA ARG A 330 -62.68 -3.02 -2.32
C ARG A 330 -63.13 -1.64 -1.80
N ALA A 331 -63.59 -1.54 -0.56
CA ALA A 331 -63.93 -0.26 0.06
C ALA A 331 -62.71 0.46 0.66
N VAL A 332 -61.73 -0.28 1.19
CA VAL A 332 -60.51 0.28 1.78
C VAL A 332 -59.50 0.75 0.70
N LEU A 333 -59.49 0.12 -0.48
CA LEU A 333 -58.59 0.51 -1.58
C LEU A 333 -58.84 1.94 -2.11
N VAL A 334 -60.09 2.41 -2.09
CA VAL A 334 -60.46 3.77 -2.52
C VAL A 334 -60.01 4.82 -1.49
N VAL A 335 -60.04 4.47 -0.19
CA VAL A 335 -59.54 5.34 0.87
C VAL A 335 -58.01 5.35 0.91
N LEU A 336 -57.35 4.21 0.67
CA LEU A 336 -55.90 4.10 0.65
C LEU A 336 -55.25 4.81 -0.55
N ALA A 337 -55.87 4.80 -1.74
CA ALA A 337 -55.35 5.52 -2.89
C ALA A 337 -55.24 7.04 -2.64
N GLY A 338 -56.25 7.64 -1.98
CA GLY A 338 -56.22 9.05 -1.59
C GLY A 338 -55.20 9.38 -0.49
N VAL A 339 -54.92 8.44 0.43
CA VAL A 339 -53.89 8.59 1.47
C VAL A 339 -52.49 8.47 0.87
N CYS A 340 -52.27 7.56 -0.09
CA CYS A 340 -50.99 7.40 -0.77
C CYS A 340 -50.60 8.65 -1.57
N GLU A 341 -51.53 9.26 -2.31
CA GLU A 341 -51.25 10.50 -3.06
C GLU A 341 -50.90 11.67 -2.12
N GLY A 342 -51.59 11.79 -0.98
CA GLY A 342 -51.27 12.79 0.05
C GLY A 342 -49.91 12.58 0.73
N VAL A 343 -49.55 11.33 1.04
CA VAL A 343 -48.25 10.98 1.66
C VAL A 343 -47.10 11.20 0.68
N VAL A 344 -47.27 10.85 -0.60
CA VAL A 344 -46.25 11.11 -1.63
C VAL A 344 -46.06 12.62 -1.85
N GLY A 345 -47.14 13.39 -1.92
CA GLY A 345 -47.05 14.86 -2.00
C GLY A 345 -46.33 15.49 -0.79
N SER A 346 -46.65 15.03 0.42
CA SER A 346 -46.04 15.52 1.66
C SER A 346 -44.57 15.14 1.79
N THR A 347 -44.19 13.92 1.41
CA THR A 347 -42.78 13.48 1.42
C THR A 347 -41.94 14.24 0.41
N VAL A 348 -42.44 14.49 -0.79
CA VAL A 348 -41.75 15.33 -1.79
C VAL A 348 -41.59 16.77 -1.27
N ALA A 349 -42.63 17.37 -0.68
CA ALA A 349 -42.54 18.69 -0.07
C ALA A 349 -41.52 18.73 1.08
N MET A 350 -41.51 17.73 1.96
CA MET A 350 -40.51 17.61 3.03
C MET A 350 -39.09 17.45 2.49
N ILE A 351 -38.89 16.74 1.37
CA ILE A 351 -37.58 16.63 0.72
C ILE A 351 -37.15 18.00 0.19
N PHE A 352 -38.02 18.76 -0.48
CA PHE A 352 -37.69 20.11 -0.95
C PHE A 352 -37.40 21.08 0.21
N VAL A 353 -38.17 21.02 1.29
CA VAL A 353 -37.93 21.81 2.51
C VAL A 353 -36.62 21.40 3.18
N TYR A 354 -36.34 20.10 3.30
CA TYR A 354 -35.09 19.58 3.85
C TYR A 354 -33.88 19.98 3.01
N TRP A 355 -33.96 19.87 1.67
CA TRP A 355 -32.89 20.30 0.77
C TRP A 355 -32.68 21.82 0.82
N GLY A 356 -33.77 22.60 0.90
CA GLY A 356 -33.73 24.04 1.11
C GLY A 356 -33.08 24.42 2.45
N ALA A 357 -33.47 23.76 3.54
CA ALA A 357 -32.90 23.94 4.86
C ALA A 357 -31.41 23.56 4.90
N LYS A 358 -31.06 22.40 4.34
CA LYS A 358 -29.66 21.92 4.22
C LYS A 358 -28.82 22.87 3.39
N ARG A 359 -29.37 23.44 2.30
CA ARG A 359 -28.71 24.49 1.50
C ARG A 359 -28.47 25.76 2.33
N ARG A 360 -29.46 26.21 3.10
CA ARG A 360 -29.31 27.36 4.00
C ARG A 360 -28.28 27.10 5.12
N ILE A 361 -28.25 25.90 5.70
CA ILE A 361 -27.26 25.49 6.69
C ILE A 361 -25.85 25.50 6.08
N ARG A 362 -25.65 24.95 4.87
CA ARG A 362 -24.35 25.01 4.17
C ARG A 362 -23.90 26.45 3.89
N ILE A 363 -24.82 27.32 3.43
CA ILE A 363 -24.51 28.73 3.18
C ILE A 363 -24.15 29.44 4.48
N LYS A 364 -24.90 29.20 5.56
CA LYS A 364 -24.62 29.78 6.88
C LYS A 364 -23.28 29.27 7.42
N GLY A 365 -23.00 27.98 7.31
CA GLY A 365 -21.72 27.38 7.67
C GLY A 365 -20.54 27.96 6.88
N ARG A 366 -20.68 28.22 5.58
CA ARG A 366 -19.65 28.91 4.78
C ARG A 366 -19.42 30.35 5.26
N LYS A 367 -20.49 31.10 5.53
CA LYS A 367 -20.40 32.46 6.10
C LYS A 367 -19.72 32.44 7.47
N ASP A 368 -20.07 31.49 8.32
CA ASP A 368 -19.49 31.36 9.67
C ASP A 368 -18.02 30.93 9.61
N CYS A 369 -17.63 30.03 8.70
CA CYS A 369 -16.22 29.69 8.45
C CYS A 369 -15.43 30.90 7.93
N PHE A 370 -15.99 31.67 7.01
CA PHE A 370 -15.36 32.90 6.50
C PHE A 370 -15.13 33.92 7.63
N LYS A 371 -16.12 34.10 8.52
CA LYS A 371 -15.99 34.96 9.70
C LYS A 371 -14.93 34.45 10.69
N LYS A 372 -14.97 33.14 11.03
CA LYS A 372 -14.03 32.50 11.96
C LYS A 372 -12.58 32.53 11.46
N ASN A 373 -12.38 32.40 10.16
CA ASN A 373 -11.04 32.39 9.56
C ASN A 373 -10.52 33.80 9.22
N GLY A 374 -11.02 34.85 9.88
CA GLY A 374 -10.52 36.22 9.71
C GLY A 374 -10.95 36.92 8.41
N GLY A 375 -11.94 36.40 7.69
CA GLY A 375 -12.41 36.97 6.42
C GLY A 375 -12.96 38.40 6.53
N ILE A 376 -13.48 38.80 7.69
CA ILE A 376 -13.91 40.19 7.96
C ILE A 376 -12.69 41.12 8.05
N MET A 377 -11.63 40.68 8.76
CA MET A 377 -10.39 41.44 8.90
C MET A 377 -9.66 41.57 7.56
N LEU A 378 -9.69 40.52 6.74
CA LEU A 378 -9.18 40.55 5.36
C LEU A 378 -9.94 41.56 4.51
N GLN A 379 -11.28 41.58 4.58
CA GLN A 379 -12.06 42.60 3.87
C GLN A 379 -11.73 44.01 4.35
N GLU A 380 -11.61 44.21 5.67
CA GLU A 380 -11.28 45.52 6.24
C GLU A 380 -9.88 46.01 5.81
N MET A 381 -8.88 45.13 5.73
CA MET A 381 -7.54 45.46 5.22
C MET A 381 -7.55 45.80 3.72
N LEU A 382 -8.36 45.09 2.92
CA LEU A 382 -8.51 45.36 1.49
C LEU A 382 -9.25 46.68 1.21
N PHE A 383 -10.18 47.07 2.10
CA PHE A 383 -10.90 48.34 2.00
C PHE A 383 -10.09 49.54 2.54
N LYS A 384 -9.10 49.32 3.43
CA LYS A 384 -8.22 50.38 3.98
C LYS A 384 -6.95 50.65 3.17
N CYS A 385 -6.59 49.82 2.19
CA CYS A 385 -5.47 50.13 1.28
C CYS A 385 -5.88 51.21 0.27
N GLU A 386 -5.35 52.43 0.42
CA GLU A 386 -5.54 53.54 -0.54
C GLU A 386 -4.66 53.41 -1.80
N ASP A 387 -3.65 52.55 -1.77
CA ASP A 387 -2.68 52.40 -2.86
C ASP A 387 -3.21 51.46 -3.97
N PRO A 388 -3.48 51.95 -5.20
CA PRO A 388 -4.12 51.16 -6.25
C PRO A 388 -3.28 49.98 -6.75
N VAL A 389 -1.96 49.99 -6.53
CA VAL A 389 -1.04 48.91 -6.95
C VAL A 389 -1.09 47.71 -6.00
N ASN A 390 -1.39 47.92 -4.71
CA ASN A 390 -1.41 46.88 -3.67
C ASN A 390 -2.83 46.45 -3.25
N LYS A 391 -3.85 46.80 -4.03
CA LYS A 391 -5.25 46.45 -3.73
C LYS A 391 -5.48 44.97 -4.00
N GLY A 392 -5.41 44.15 -2.95
CA GLY A 392 -5.57 42.70 -3.07
C GLY A 392 -6.92 42.29 -3.68
N LYS A 393 -6.90 41.29 -4.57
CA LYS A 393 -8.10 40.77 -5.23
C LYS A 393 -8.52 39.45 -4.58
N ILE A 394 -9.81 39.33 -4.22
CA ILE A 394 -10.38 38.07 -3.76
C ILE A 394 -10.87 37.30 -4.99
N PHE A 395 -10.33 36.09 -5.20
CA PHE A 395 -10.72 35.21 -6.28
C PHE A 395 -11.84 34.26 -5.86
N THR A 396 -12.73 33.95 -6.79
CA THR A 396 -13.79 32.96 -6.60
C THR A 396 -13.27 31.54 -6.77
N GLU A 397 -13.99 30.55 -6.23
CA GLU A 397 -13.62 29.13 -6.36
C GLU A 397 -13.54 28.68 -7.84
N GLU A 398 -14.42 29.20 -8.70
CA GLU A 398 -14.45 28.86 -10.12
C GLU A 398 -13.25 29.44 -10.87
N GLU A 399 -12.85 30.68 -10.58
CA GLU A 399 -11.65 31.29 -11.15
C GLU A 399 -10.39 30.52 -10.74
N LEU A 400 -10.30 30.09 -9.48
CA LEU A 400 -9.20 29.27 -9.00
C LEU A 400 -9.17 27.89 -9.65
N LYS A 401 -10.33 27.23 -9.82
CA LYS A 401 -10.41 25.96 -10.57
C LYS A 401 -10.00 26.12 -12.02
N LYS A 402 -10.41 27.21 -12.68
CA LYS A 402 -10.02 27.49 -14.06
C LYS A 402 -8.51 27.74 -14.18
N ALA A 403 -7.93 28.56 -13.32
CA ALA A 403 -6.50 28.87 -13.31
C ALA A 403 -5.63 27.64 -13.00
N THR A 404 -6.07 26.81 -12.05
CA THR A 404 -5.34 25.61 -11.61
C THR A 404 -5.66 24.34 -12.41
N ASN A 405 -6.53 24.43 -13.42
CA ASN A 405 -7.06 23.28 -14.15
C ASN A 405 -7.63 22.20 -13.20
N ASN A 406 -8.64 22.59 -12.43
CA ASN A 406 -9.31 21.80 -11.40
C ASN A 406 -8.33 21.22 -10.34
N PHE A 407 -7.37 22.03 -9.90
CA PHE A 407 -6.31 21.65 -8.95
C PHE A 407 -5.49 20.44 -9.41
N SER A 408 -5.14 20.39 -10.70
CA SER A 408 -4.33 19.32 -11.26
C SER A 408 -2.94 19.25 -10.61
N ASN A 409 -2.50 18.04 -10.27
CA ASN A 409 -1.19 17.78 -9.68
C ASN A 409 -0.03 18.23 -10.60
N ALA A 410 -0.26 18.33 -11.92
CA ALA A 410 0.73 18.75 -12.89
C ALA A 410 1.09 20.25 -12.81
N LYS A 411 0.27 21.08 -12.14
CA LYS A 411 0.56 22.52 -11.90
C LYS A 411 1.14 22.79 -10.51
N ILE A 412 1.54 21.75 -9.78
CA ILE A 412 2.18 21.89 -8.47
C ILE A 412 3.65 22.26 -8.68
N ILE A 413 3.99 23.49 -8.31
CA ILE A 413 5.36 24.03 -8.42
C ILE A 413 6.21 23.61 -7.19
N GLY A 414 5.58 23.25 -6.07
CA GLY A 414 6.24 22.68 -4.88
C GLY A 414 5.23 22.19 -3.83
N GLN A 415 5.67 21.34 -2.88
CA GLN A 415 4.80 20.78 -1.85
C GLN A 415 5.42 20.89 -0.45
N GLY A 416 4.69 21.50 0.49
CA GLY A 416 5.06 21.61 1.91
C GLY A 416 4.26 20.69 2.82
N VAL A 417 4.61 20.64 4.11
CA VAL A 417 3.99 19.77 5.14
C VAL A 417 2.50 20.07 5.37
N MET A 418 2.04 21.29 5.06
CA MET A 418 0.61 21.61 4.96
C MET A 418 0.26 21.75 3.48
N ARG A 419 -0.68 20.89 3.02
CA ARG A 419 -0.99 20.64 1.60
C ARG A 419 -1.16 21.93 0.77
N CYS A 420 -0.46 21.96 -0.36
CA CYS A 420 -0.41 23.00 -1.40
C CYS A 420 0.09 24.37 -0.90
N LYS A 421 1.41 24.58 -0.92
CA LYS A 421 2.02 25.91 -0.83
C LYS A 421 3.02 26.12 -1.96
N ALA A 422 3.07 27.36 -2.43
CA ALA A 422 4.09 27.87 -3.33
C ALA A 422 5.51 27.68 -2.76
N ILE A 423 6.50 27.63 -3.65
CA ILE A 423 7.92 27.64 -3.30
C ILE A 423 8.23 28.88 -2.43
N LYS A 424 9.02 28.72 -1.38
CA LYS A 424 9.31 29.78 -0.39
C LYS A 424 10.17 30.93 -0.93
N TYR A 425 10.91 30.70 -2.02
CA TYR A 425 11.75 31.68 -2.70
C TYR A 425 11.37 31.71 -4.18
N PHE A 426 11.01 32.89 -4.68
CA PHE A 426 10.84 33.14 -6.11
C PHE A 426 12.02 33.95 -6.62
N ILE A 427 12.46 33.68 -7.82
CA ILE A 427 13.41 34.51 -8.56
C ILE A 427 12.60 35.04 -9.75
N ASP A 428 12.49 36.35 -9.90
CA ASP A 428 11.85 36.95 -11.08
C ASP A 428 12.81 37.02 -12.27
N ASP A 429 12.34 37.50 -13.42
CA ASP A 429 13.11 37.54 -14.67
C ASP A 429 14.37 38.43 -14.58
N GLU A 430 14.48 39.26 -13.52
CA GLU A 430 15.63 40.12 -13.21
C GLU A 430 16.54 39.50 -12.13
N PHE A 431 16.36 38.21 -11.82
CA PHE A 431 17.05 37.48 -10.76
C PHE A 431 16.82 38.00 -9.33
N THR A 432 15.77 38.80 -9.10
CA THR A 432 15.46 39.31 -7.76
C THR A 432 14.74 38.25 -6.92
N ALA A 433 15.36 37.87 -5.80
CA ALA A 433 14.80 36.91 -4.87
C ALA A 433 13.66 37.52 -4.03
N LYS A 434 12.48 36.88 -4.05
CA LYS A 434 11.29 37.26 -3.27
C LYS A 434 10.95 36.18 -2.24
N ILE A 435 10.82 36.59 -0.98
CA ILE A 435 10.43 35.71 0.13
C ILE A 435 8.91 35.57 0.14
N SER A 436 8.42 34.34 0.22
CA SER A 436 7.00 34.05 0.35
C SER A 436 6.74 33.05 1.50
N ASP A 437 5.46 32.82 1.80
CA ASP A 437 5.00 31.86 2.83
C ASP A 437 5.32 32.20 4.30
N PHE A 438 4.65 33.24 4.82
CA PHE A 438 4.67 33.63 6.23
C PHE A 438 3.71 32.81 7.13
N GLY A 439 3.21 31.66 6.67
CA GLY A 439 2.15 30.91 7.36
C GLY A 439 2.51 30.29 8.71
N ILE A 440 3.77 30.38 9.13
CA ILE A 440 4.26 30.01 10.47
C ILE A 440 4.96 31.17 11.19
N SER A 441 5.04 32.35 10.56
CA SER A 441 5.62 33.55 11.14
C SER A 441 4.74 34.03 12.29
N ARG A 442 5.37 34.54 13.36
CA ARG A 442 4.68 35.05 14.55
C ARG A 442 5.07 36.50 14.77
N SER A 443 4.07 37.35 14.99
CA SER A 443 4.30 38.72 15.45
C SER A 443 4.68 38.70 16.93
N VAL A 444 5.79 39.33 17.28
CA VAL A 444 6.23 39.54 18.66
C VAL A 444 5.90 40.98 19.06
N SER A 445 5.35 41.21 20.25
CA SER A 445 5.19 42.56 20.80
C SER A 445 6.56 43.16 21.13
N LEU A 446 6.73 44.48 20.98
CA LEU A 446 8.00 45.20 21.20
C LEU A 446 8.69 44.88 22.54
N ASP A 447 7.94 44.49 23.57
CA ASP A 447 8.44 44.22 24.93
C ASP A 447 8.92 42.77 25.16
N GLN A 448 8.84 41.87 24.16
CA GLN A 448 9.19 40.46 24.31
C GLN A 448 10.46 40.10 23.53
N THR A 449 11.47 39.57 24.21
CA THR A 449 12.75 39.15 23.61
C THR A 449 12.72 37.75 22.99
N HIS A 450 11.73 36.93 23.34
CA HIS A 450 11.57 35.56 22.84
C HIS A 450 10.11 35.10 22.92
N LEU A 451 9.74 34.12 22.08
CA LEU A 451 8.46 33.42 22.14
C LEU A 451 8.68 31.97 22.59
N SER A 452 8.06 31.56 23.70
CA SER A 452 7.99 30.15 24.10
C SER A 452 6.90 29.44 23.29
N THR A 453 7.28 28.49 22.44
CA THR A 453 6.34 27.83 21.51
C THR A 453 6.62 26.33 21.39
N SER A 454 5.61 25.53 21.05
CA SER A 454 5.85 24.16 20.58
C SER A 454 6.73 24.22 19.34
N VAL A 455 7.84 23.49 19.36
CA VAL A 455 8.86 23.50 18.30
C VAL A 455 8.23 23.14 16.95
N LYS A 456 8.32 24.07 15.98
CA LYS A 456 7.84 23.89 14.60
C LYS A 456 8.86 24.48 13.63
N GLY A 457 9.25 23.71 12.60
CA GLY A 457 10.19 24.16 11.57
C GLY A 457 10.63 23.05 10.64
N THR A 458 11.53 23.35 9.69
CA THR A 458 12.03 22.38 8.70
C THR A 458 13.33 21.75 9.20
N ILE A 459 13.36 20.41 9.33
CA ILE A 459 14.56 19.65 9.71
C ILE A 459 15.70 19.97 8.73
N GLY A 460 16.88 20.35 9.26
CA GLY A 460 18.05 20.82 8.52
C GLY A 460 18.29 22.33 8.59
N TYR A 461 17.22 23.13 8.63
CA TYR A 461 17.29 24.61 8.72
C TYR A 461 16.98 25.13 10.14
N MET A 462 16.52 24.24 11.02
CA MET A 462 16.07 24.60 12.35
C MET A 462 17.25 24.97 13.26
N ASP A 463 17.12 26.11 13.94
CA ASP A 463 18.05 26.53 14.98
C ASP A 463 18.13 25.47 16.11
N PRO A 464 19.32 24.91 16.39
CA PRO A 464 19.50 23.90 17.44
C PRO A 464 19.22 24.46 18.84
N GLU A 465 19.45 25.75 19.08
CA GLU A 465 19.13 26.39 20.36
C GLU A 465 17.61 26.48 20.56
N TYR A 466 16.86 26.86 19.52
CA TYR A 466 15.40 26.84 19.52
C TYR A 466 14.86 25.40 19.72
N PHE A 467 15.42 24.41 19.02
CA PHE A 467 15.00 23.02 19.15
C PHE A 467 15.13 22.50 20.58
N ARG A 468 16.23 22.84 21.27
CA ARG A 468 16.49 22.40 22.64
C ARG A 468 15.67 23.18 23.68
N THR A 469 15.54 24.50 23.50
CA THR A 469 15.00 25.39 24.54
C THR A 469 13.51 25.71 24.35
N GLY A 470 12.97 25.49 23.14
CA GLY A 470 11.61 25.92 22.76
C GLY A 470 11.45 27.44 22.65
N LYS A 471 12.54 28.22 22.78
CA LYS A 471 12.53 29.69 22.73
C LYS A 471 12.86 30.18 21.32
N LEU A 472 11.87 30.70 20.62
CA LEU A 472 12.04 31.28 19.29
C LEU A 472 12.49 32.73 19.42
N THR A 473 13.54 33.11 18.70
CA THR A 473 14.08 34.49 18.67
C THR A 473 14.41 34.90 17.25
N GLU A 474 14.68 36.19 17.02
CA GLU A 474 15.21 36.69 15.73
C GLU A 474 16.52 35.99 15.31
N LYS A 475 17.31 35.49 16.28
CA LYS A 475 18.57 34.77 16.02
C LYS A 475 18.36 33.37 15.46
N SER A 476 17.16 32.82 15.62
CA SER A 476 16.77 31.55 15.01
C SER A 476 16.59 31.70 13.49
N ASP A 477 16.13 32.86 13.03
CA ASP A 477 16.05 33.19 11.60
C ASP A 477 17.45 33.45 11.01
N VAL A 478 18.36 34.06 11.79
CA VAL A 478 19.78 34.24 11.40
C VAL A 478 20.47 32.90 11.16
N TYR A 479 20.24 31.90 12.01
CA TYR A 479 20.77 30.56 11.80
C TYR A 479 20.24 29.95 10.50
N SER A 480 18.91 30.01 10.29
CA SER A 480 18.26 29.50 9.07
C SER A 480 18.80 30.17 7.80
N PHE A 481 19.12 31.47 7.87
CA PHE A 481 19.77 32.21 6.80
C PHE A 481 21.19 31.71 6.50
N GLY A 482 22.00 31.44 7.54
CA GLY A 482 23.32 30.83 7.37
C GLY A 482 23.28 29.47 6.67
N VAL A 483 22.25 28.66 6.97
CA VAL A 483 22.01 27.37 6.29
C VAL A 483 21.75 27.58 4.79
N VAL A 484 20.95 28.58 4.41
CA VAL A 484 20.69 28.92 2.99
C VAL A 484 21.95 29.40 2.28
N LEU A 485 22.77 30.23 2.92
CA LEU A 485 24.04 30.67 2.35
C LEU A 485 24.98 29.48 2.08
N MET A 486 25.01 28.49 2.96
CA MET A 486 25.79 27.26 2.74
C MET A 486 25.26 26.43 1.57
N GLU A 487 23.95 26.34 1.37
CA GLU A 487 23.39 25.68 0.18
C GLU A 487 23.78 26.41 -1.11
N LEU A 488 23.80 27.74 -1.09
CA LEU A 488 24.22 28.56 -2.23
C LEU A 488 25.72 28.38 -2.55
N LEU A 489 26.57 28.32 -1.54
CA LEU A 489 28.02 28.16 -1.71
C LEU A 489 28.41 26.76 -2.21
N THR A 490 27.66 25.73 -1.82
CA THR A 490 27.98 24.34 -2.14
C THR A 490 27.22 23.79 -3.35
N GLY A 491 26.14 24.45 -3.78
CA GLY A 491 25.25 23.95 -4.83
C GLY A 491 24.45 22.70 -4.42
N THR A 492 24.56 22.26 -3.17
CA THR A 492 23.94 21.02 -2.68
C THR A 492 22.85 21.30 -1.64
N LYS A 493 21.76 20.52 -1.70
CA LYS A 493 20.70 20.60 -0.67
C LYS A 493 21.15 19.90 0.59
N ILE A 494 20.99 20.52 1.75
CA ILE A 494 21.46 19.98 3.04
C ILE A 494 20.77 18.67 3.43
N LYS A 495 19.56 18.41 2.93
CA LYS A 495 18.87 17.11 3.11
C LYS A 495 19.48 15.95 2.34
N SER A 496 20.32 16.22 1.34
CA SER A 496 20.96 15.18 0.50
C SER A 496 22.32 14.74 1.02
N LEU A 497 22.86 15.40 2.05
CA LEU A 497 24.05 14.93 2.74
C LEU A 497 23.65 13.84 3.74
N GLU A 498 24.11 12.60 3.53
CA GLU A 498 23.96 11.46 4.45
C GLU A 498 24.80 11.69 5.73
N ILE A 499 24.36 12.63 6.57
CA ILE A 499 25.03 12.94 7.82
C ILE A 499 24.32 12.18 8.95
N PRO A 500 25.03 11.35 9.72
CA PRO A 500 24.46 10.64 10.86
C PRO A 500 23.79 11.61 11.84
N LEU A 501 22.51 11.36 12.14
CA LEU A 501 21.70 12.08 13.14
C LEU A 501 22.31 12.07 14.57
N THR A 502 23.40 11.34 14.79
CA THR A 502 24.11 11.19 16.06
C THR A 502 25.05 12.35 16.38
N THR A 503 25.35 13.24 15.43
CA THR A 503 26.21 14.41 15.70
C THR A 503 25.35 15.61 16.06
N TYR A 504 25.35 15.99 17.35
CA TYR A 504 24.62 17.15 17.92
C TYR A 504 24.85 18.51 17.24
N LYS A 505 25.80 18.60 16.30
CA LYS A 505 26.15 19.82 15.57
C LYS A 505 25.25 20.09 14.36
N GLY A 506 24.44 19.12 13.90
CA GLY A 506 23.65 19.29 12.68
C GLY A 506 24.52 19.43 11.41
N ALA A 507 23.92 19.20 10.25
CA ALA A 507 24.64 19.19 8.97
C ALA A 507 25.34 20.53 8.66
N ALA A 508 24.68 21.65 8.98
CA ALA A 508 25.19 22.99 8.68
C ALA A 508 26.39 23.38 9.57
N ALA A 509 26.40 23.05 10.87
CA ALA A 509 27.56 23.35 11.72
C ALA A 509 28.72 22.37 11.47
N TYR A 510 28.44 21.16 10.97
CA TYR A 510 29.48 20.26 10.45
C TYR A 510 30.14 20.87 9.19
N LEU A 511 29.34 21.35 8.23
CA LEU A 511 29.87 22.04 7.06
C LEU A 511 30.62 23.33 7.43
N ALA A 512 30.12 24.12 8.38
CA ALA A 512 30.82 25.29 8.90
C ALA A 512 32.17 24.93 9.56
N SER A 513 32.27 23.78 10.24
CA SER A 513 33.53 23.29 10.80
C SER A 513 34.55 22.82 9.75
N LEU A 514 34.09 22.40 8.57
CA LEU A 514 34.98 22.12 7.43
C LEU A 514 35.58 23.42 6.87
N LEU A 515 34.82 24.52 6.92
CA LEU A 515 35.26 25.83 6.43
C LEU A 515 36.29 26.54 7.33
N THR A 516 36.48 26.10 8.57
CA THR A 516 37.54 26.62 9.46
C THR A 516 38.92 26.01 9.17
N SER A 517 38.99 25.04 8.27
CA SER A 517 40.22 24.49 7.70
C SER A 517 40.38 24.99 6.25
N ASP A 518 41.59 24.96 5.67
CA ASP A 518 41.91 25.38 4.28
C ASP A 518 41.17 24.57 3.17
N ALA A 519 40.12 23.84 3.55
CA ALA A 519 39.30 22.93 2.77
C ALA A 519 38.08 23.60 2.09
N LEU A 520 37.92 24.93 2.16
CA LEU A 520 36.82 25.64 1.49
C LEU A 520 36.73 25.28 -0.01
N ALA A 521 37.87 25.15 -0.69
CA ALA A 521 37.93 24.75 -2.10
C ALA A 521 37.39 23.33 -2.40
N LEU A 522 37.33 22.44 -1.41
CA LEU A 522 36.82 21.07 -1.58
C LEU A 522 35.29 21.00 -1.55
N VAL A 523 34.63 21.97 -0.94
CA VAL A 523 33.19 21.95 -0.65
C VAL A 523 32.40 22.97 -1.48
N LEU A 524 33.09 23.96 -2.07
CA LEU A 524 32.50 24.92 -2.99
C LEU A 524 32.02 24.28 -4.29
N ASP A 525 30.93 24.81 -4.83
CA ASP A 525 30.47 24.50 -6.19
C ASP A 525 31.57 24.82 -7.21
N ASP A 526 31.81 23.91 -8.16
CA ASP A 526 32.84 24.06 -9.19
C ASP A 526 32.68 25.35 -10.01
N GLN A 527 31.46 25.85 -10.16
CA GLN A 527 31.17 27.12 -10.86
C GLN A 527 31.68 28.35 -10.10
N LEU A 528 31.88 28.24 -8.78
CA LEU A 528 32.31 29.33 -7.89
C LEU A 528 33.82 29.34 -7.61
N LYS A 529 34.58 28.36 -8.15
CA LYS A 529 36.04 28.24 -7.95
C LYS A 529 36.89 29.16 -8.85
N LYS A 530 36.27 30.08 -9.59
CA LYS A 530 36.97 31.02 -10.48
C LYS A 530 37.66 32.12 -9.67
N ASP A 531 38.91 32.44 -10.00
CA ASP A 531 39.74 33.42 -9.28
C ASP A 531 39.07 34.79 -9.08
N GLU A 532 38.20 35.21 -10.00
CA GLU A 532 37.46 36.47 -9.93
C GLU A 532 36.48 36.55 -8.74
N TYR A 533 35.94 35.41 -8.28
CA TYR A 533 34.93 35.37 -7.22
C TYR A 533 35.46 34.88 -5.88
N VAL A 534 36.71 34.43 -5.79
CA VAL A 534 37.31 33.86 -4.58
C VAL A 534 37.19 34.82 -3.38
N GLU A 535 37.39 36.11 -3.59
CA GLU A 535 37.32 37.12 -2.51
C GLU A 535 35.89 37.31 -1.96
N VAL A 536 34.89 37.21 -2.84
CA VAL A 536 33.46 37.35 -2.53
C VAL A 536 32.95 36.09 -1.86
N VAL A 537 33.29 34.93 -2.43
CA VAL A 537 32.94 33.61 -1.91
C VAL A 537 33.50 33.42 -0.49
N ASN A 538 34.75 33.82 -0.25
CA ASN A 538 35.34 33.83 1.09
C ASN A 538 34.60 34.74 2.08
N CYS A 539 34.11 35.89 1.61
CA CYS A 539 33.34 36.81 2.45
C CYS A 539 31.98 36.21 2.83
N VAL A 540 31.23 35.71 1.84
CA VAL A 540 29.93 35.06 2.07
C VAL A 540 30.07 33.82 2.96
N ALA A 541 31.14 33.03 2.77
CA ALA A 541 31.45 31.88 3.63
C ALA A 541 31.68 32.28 5.09
N LYS A 542 32.43 33.36 5.35
CA LYS A 542 32.63 33.88 6.72
C LYS A 542 31.32 34.33 7.37
N ILE A 543 30.47 35.03 6.62
CA ILE A 543 29.15 35.46 7.09
C ILE A 543 28.29 34.23 7.43
N ALA A 544 28.28 33.22 6.56
CA ALA A 544 27.55 31.98 6.79
C ALA A 544 28.02 31.26 8.06
N ILE A 545 29.33 31.13 8.28
CA ILE A 545 29.92 30.53 9.49
C ILE A 545 29.47 31.26 10.75
N ASN A 546 29.55 32.60 10.75
CA ASN A 546 29.13 33.41 11.90
C ASN A 546 27.63 33.29 12.21
N CYS A 547 26.80 33.13 11.18
CA CYS A 547 25.37 32.89 11.34
C CYS A 547 25.05 31.49 11.89
N LEU A 548 25.92 30.50 11.65
CA LEU A 548 25.74 29.09 12.02
C LEU A 548 26.28 28.72 13.40
N ASP A 549 26.67 29.70 14.21
CA ASP A 549 27.10 29.45 15.58
C ASP A 549 25.99 28.74 16.38
N LEU A 550 26.37 27.79 17.24
CA LEU A 550 25.44 27.03 18.08
C LEU A 550 24.85 27.89 19.20
N GLU A 551 25.53 28.98 19.58
CA GLU A 551 25.03 29.94 20.55
C GLU A 551 24.41 31.16 19.86
N GLY A 552 23.11 31.38 20.02
CA GLY A 552 22.38 32.48 19.37
C GLY A 552 22.88 33.87 19.76
N LYS A 553 23.55 34.01 20.91
CA LYS A 553 24.12 35.28 21.39
C LYS A 553 25.34 35.74 20.60
N THR A 554 26.14 34.81 20.09
CA THR A 554 27.37 35.11 19.34
C THR A 554 27.07 35.38 17.86
N ARG A 555 25.93 34.88 17.36
CA ARG A 555 25.46 35.16 16.00
C ARG A 555 25.29 36.67 15.76
N PRO A 556 25.63 37.19 14.56
CA PRO A 556 25.36 38.59 14.20
C PRO A 556 23.86 38.89 14.16
N THR A 557 23.48 40.17 14.12
CA THR A 557 22.10 40.55 13.80
C THR A 557 21.86 40.40 12.31
N MET A 558 20.61 40.19 11.90
CA MET A 558 20.28 40.10 10.48
C MET A 558 20.68 41.38 9.73
N SER A 559 20.47 42.54 10.35
CA SER A 559 20.88 43.84 9.80
C SER A 559 22.39 43.97 9.63
N LYS A 560 23.20 43.42 10.55
CA LYS A 560 24.65 43.41 10.44
C LYS A 560 25.10 42.51 9.28
N SER A 561 24.54 41.30 9.21
CA SER A 561 24.83 40.34 8.12
C SER A 561 24.48 40.91 6.75
N LYS A 562 23.31 41.57 6.63
CA LYS A 562 22.89 42.28 5.42
C LYS A 562 23.88 43.38 5.03
N ARG A 563 24.32 44.19 5.99
CA ARG A 563 25.25 45.30 5.73
C ARG A 563 26.59 44.80 5.21
N GLU A 564 27.15 43.76 5.84
CA GLU A 564 28.43 43.16 5.41
C GLU A 564 28.36 42.57 3.99
N MET A 565 27.19 42.07 3.58
CA MET A 565 26.98 41.60 2.21
C MET A 565 26.90 42.76 1.19
N ILE A 566 26.16 43.83 1.51
CA ILE A 566 26.00 45.00 0.62
C ILE A 566 27.32 45.75 0.45
N GLU A 567 28.07 45.96 1.53
CA GLU A 567 29.39 46.61 1.47
C GLU A 567 30.36 45.86 0.53
N ARG A 568 30.13 44.56 0.32
CA ARG A 568 30.93 43.73 -0.59
C ARG A 568 30.41 43.72 -2.02
N GLU A 569 29.10 43.89 -2.21
CA GLU A 569 28.45 44.06 -3.51
C GLU A 569 28.94 45.33 -4.21
N ASP A 570 28.92 46.48 -3.50
CA ASP A 570 29.42 47.77 -4.00
C ASP A 570 30.89 47.67 -4.47
N TRP A 571 31.70 46.87 -3.78
CA TRP A 571 33.09 46.63 -4.14
C TRP A 571 33.25 45.82 -5.45
N ILE A 572 32.35 44.88 -5.74
CA ILE A 572 32.37 44.08 -6.98
C ILE A 572 31.99 44.97 -8.18
N GLU A 573 30.92 45.75 -8.04
CA GLU A 573 30.46 46.67 -9.10
C GLU A 573 31.54 47.69 -9.46
N THR A 574 32.24 48.22 -8.45
CA THR A 574 33.35 49.18 -8.63
C THR A 574 34.59 48.55 -9.29
N ARG A 575 34.79 47.23 -9.15
CA ARG A 575 35.93 46.50 -9.74
C ARG A 575 35.64 46.04 -11.17
N GLN A 576 34.40 45.63 -11.46
CA GLN A 576 33.97 45.30 -12.83
C GLN A 576 33.94 46.54 -13.74
N THR A 577 33.51 47.70 -13.24
CA THR A 577 33.58 48.98 -13.98
C THR A 577 35.01 49.51 -14.22
N LYS A 578 36.02 49.01 -13.51
CA LYS A 578 37.45 49.31 -13.78
C LYS A 578 38.12 48.30 -14.75
N LEU A 579 37.46 47.19 -15.04
CA LEU A 579 37.94 46.12 -15.93
C LEU A 579 37.21 46.10 -17.29
N SER A 580 36.07 46.80 -17.40
CA SER A 580 35.42 47.21 -18.65
C SER A 580 35.96 48.55 -19.15
#